data_AF-A0A432ZRB1-F1
#
_entry.id   AF-A0A432ZRB1-F1
#
_cell.length_a   1.000
_cell.length_b   1.000
_cell.length_c   1.000
_cell.angle_alpha   90.00
_cell.angle_beta   90.00
_cell.angle_gamma   90.00
#
_symmetry.space_group_name_H-M   'P 1'
#
loop_
_entity.id
_entity.type
_entity.pdbx_description
1 polymer ?
#
loop_
_entity_poly.entity_id
_entity_poly.type
_entity_poly.pdbx_seq_one_letter_code
_entity_poly.pdbx_strand_id
1 'polypeptide(L)'
;MKRQQNGFTFIEVLAVLSIIAVATVGTLVLRDWAMANSRVSEARQLITTLQSGAQLWRPNTGIYTGINMTELSSIGAIPVSLADGVEKNPWGGNVTIGVDVADLTRYTISLESIPSASEGARLVKEYTETAFSTSFSGNTFTATFQG
;
A
#
# COMPACT_ATOMS: atom_id res chain seq x y z
N MET A 1 0.57 39.04 -52.28
CA MET A 1 -0.03 39.17 -50.93
C MET A 1 1.06 38.97 -49.89
N LYS A 2 1.43 39.98 -49.10
CA LYS A 2 2.41 39.84 -48.01
C LYS A 2 1.67 39.32 -46.78
N ARG A 3 2.03 38.13 -46.29
CA ARG A 3 1.56 37.61 -45.00
C ARG A 3 2.23 38.42 -43.90
N GLN A 4 1.47 39.15 -43.09
CA GLN A 4 1.97 39.74 -41.86
C GLN A 4 2.22 38.61 -40.85
N GLN A 5 3.48 38.40 -40.48
CA GLN A 5 3.83 37.56 -39.34
C GLN A 5 3.71 38.43 -38.08
N ASN A 6 2.63 38.24 -37.33
CA ASN A 6 2.50 38.81 -36.00
C ASN A 6 3.29 37.91 -35.03
N GLY A 7 4.47 38.38 -34.63
CA GLY A 7 5.25 37.75 -33.55
C GLY A 7 4.62 38.05 -32.18
N PHE A 8 4.83 37.15 -31.22
CA PHE A 8 4.40 37.37 -29.84
C PHE A 8 5.16 38.53 -29.20
N THR A 9 4.45 39.33 -28.40
CA THR A 9 5.09 40.34 -27.56
C THR A 9 5.84 39.70 -26.39
N PHE A 10 6.87 40.37 -25.88
CA PHE A 10 7.66 39.85 -24.76
C PHE A 10 6.80 39.56 -23.51
N ILE A 11 5.80 40.38 -23.25
CA ILE A 11 4.89 40.20 -22.11
C ILE A 11 3.95 39.00 -22.30
N GLU A 12 3.49 38.73 -23.52
CA GLU A 12 2.71 37.52 -23.82
C GLU A 12 3.55 36.26 -23.62
N VAL A 13 4.82 36.27 -24.05
CA VAL A 13 5.71 35.12 -23.84
C VAL A 13 5.92 34.87 -22.34
N LEU A 14 6.13 35.92 -21.54
CA LEU A 14 6.26 35.77 -20.08
C LEU A 14 4.97 35.27 -19.41
N ALA A 15 3.80 35.75 -19.84
CA ALA A 15 2.52 35.28 -19.33
C ALA A 15 2.25 33.81 -19.69
N VAL A 16 2.59 33.39 -20.90
CA VAL A 16 2.45 31.98 -21.31
C VAL A 16 3.40 31.09 -20.52
N LEU A 17 4.65 31.50 -20.33
CA LEU A 17 5.63 30.73 -19.56
C LEU A 17 5.25 30.60 -18.08
N SER A 18 4.68 31.64 -17.48
CA SER A 18 4.22 31.57 -16.08
C SER A 18 3.03 30.61 -15.92
N ILE A 19 2.07 30.62 -16.85
CA ILE A 19 0.95 29.66 -16.86
C ILE A 19 1.47 28.23 -17.01
N ILE A 20 2.40 27.99 -17.95
CA ILE A 20 2.99 26.66 -18.15
C ILE A 20 3.75 26.20 -16.90
N ALA A 21 4.53 27.08 -16.27
CA ALA A 21 5.26 26.75 -15.04
C ALA A 21 4.32 26.34 -13.90
N VAL A 22 3.26 27.12 -13.66
CA VAL A 22 2.26 26.80 -12.63
C VAL A 22 1.51 25.51 -12.96
N ALA A 23 1.09 25.33 -14.21
CA ALA A 23 0.41 24.12 -14.65
C ALA A 23 1.30 22.87 -14.47
N THR A 24 2.57 22.96 -14.82
CA THR A 24 3.52 21.83 -14.72
C THR A 24 3.73 21.44 -13.26
N VAL A 25 3.94 22.39 -12.35
CA VAL A 25 4.08 22.10 -10.91
C VAL A 25 2.80 21.50 -10.34
N GLY A 26 1.63 22.03 -10.70
CA GLY A 26 0.34 21.50 -10.25
C GLY A 26 0.11 20.03 -10.66
N THR A 27 0.51 19.66 -11.88
CA THR A 27 0.35 18.27 -12.37
C THR A 27 1.21 17.26 -11.61
N LEU A 28 2.41 17.63 -11.16
CA LEU A 28 3.31 16.74 -10.43
C LEU A 28 2.77 16.41 -9.03
N VAL A 29 2.28 17.42 -8.30
CA VAL A 29 1.72 17.22 -6.95
C VAL A 29 0.45 16.35 -6.98
N LEU A 30 -0.43 16.56 -7.96
CA LEU A 30 -1.64 15.76 -8.12
C LEU A 30 -1.31 14.31 -8.48
N ARG A 31 -0.27 14.08 -9.28
CA ARG A 31 0.21 12.74 -9.63
C ARG A 31 0.71 12.00 -8.38
N ASP A 32 1.53 12.64 -7.56
CA ASP A 32 2.08 12.02 -6.35
C ASP A 32 0.98 11.63 -5.36
N TRP A 33 -0.03 12.49 -5.19
CA TRP A 33 -1.21 12.18 -4.36
C TRP A 33 -2.05 11.02 -4.93
N ALA A 34 -2.27 10.99 -6.25
CA ALA A 34 -3.02 9.93 -6.90
C ALA A 34 -2.29 8.57 -6.78
N MET A 35 -0.96 8.55 -6.97
CA MET A 35 -0.15 7.35 -6.80
C MET A 35 -0.18 6.84 -5.35
N ALA A 36 -0.07 7.74 -4.36
CA ALA A 36 -0.20 7.39 -2.94
C ALA A 36 -1.55 6.73 -2.62
N ASN A 37 -2.65 7.27 -3.16
CA ASN A 37 -3.97 6.67 -2.99
C ASN A 37 -4.09 5.29 -3.64
N SER A 38 -3.52 5.12 -4.84
CA SER A 38 -3.49 3.83 -5.53
C SER A 38 -2.76 2.78 -4.69
N ARG A 39 -1.57 3.12 -4.19
CA ARG A 39 -0.76 2.23 -3.34
C ARG A 39 -1.49 1.84 -2.05
N VAL A 40 -2.08 2.81 -1.35
CA VAL A 40 -2.87 2.52 -0.13
C VAL A 40 -4.10 1.66 -0.44
N SER A 41 -4.71 1.82 -1.61
CA SER A 41 -5.84 0.97 -2.04
C SER A 41 -5.39 -0.46 -2.34
N GLU A 42 -4.26 -0.63 -3.03
CA GLU A 42 -3.70 -1.94 -3.36
C GLU A 42 -3.22 -2.68 -2.10
N ALA A 43 -2.59 -1.97 -1.15
CA ALA A 43 -2.21 -2.53 0.14
C ALA A 43 -3.42 -3.05 0.93
N ARG A 44 -4.56 -2.34 0.87
CA ARG A 44 -5.81 -2.80 1.49
C ARG A 44 -6.34 -4.07 0.85
N GLN A 45 -6.34 -4.14 -0.48
CA GLN A 45 -6.76 -5.35 -1.19
C GLN A 45 -5.87 -6.54 -0.80
N LEU A 46 -4.55 -6.32 -0.74
CA LEU A 46 -3.59 -7.33 -0.33
C LEU A 46 -3.83 -7.81 1.11
N ILE A 47 -4.05 -6.91 2.07
CA ILE A 47 -4.39 -7.28 3.45
C ILE A 47 -5.69 -8.09 3.48
N THR A 48 -6.73 -7.67 2.76
CA THR A 48 -8.01 -8.41 2.67
C THR A 48 -7.82 -9.82 2.10
N THR A 49 -6.99 -9.97 1.06
CA THR A 49 -6.62 -11.28 0.50
C THR A 49 -5.93 -12.16 1.54
N LEU A 50 -4.99 -11.61 2.30
CA LEU A 50 -4.28 -12.34 3.36
C LEU A 50 -5.20 -12.72 4.52
N GLN A 51 -6.12 -11.83 4.93
CA GLN A 51 -7.11 -12.14 5.96
C GLN A 51 -8.03 -13.28 5.53
N SER A 52 -8.51 -13.22 4.29
CA SER A 52 -9.33 -14.29 3.70
C SER A 52 -8.55 -15.60 3.63
N GLY A 53 -7.26 -15.53 3.25
CA GLY A 53 -6.37 -16.69 3.22
C GLY A 53 -6.14 -17.29 4.61
N ALA A 54 -5.91 -16.46 5.62
CA ALA A 54 -5.76 -16.87 7.01
C ALA A 54 -7.04 -17.51 7.57
N GLN A 55 -8.22 -17.00 7.20
CA GLN A 55 -9.50 -17.61 7.56
C GLN A 55 -9.69 -18.97 6.91
N LEU A 56 -9.33 -19.12 5.62
CA LEU A 56 -9.42 -20.41 4.93
C LEU A 56 -8.43 -21.45 5.49
N TRP A 57 -7.23 -20.99 5.86
CA TRP A 57 -6.20 -21.84 6.45
C TRP A 57 -6.48 -22.23 7.91
N ARG A 58 -7.34 -21.47 8.61
CA ARG A 58 -7.58 -21.59 10.05
C ARG A 58 -7.78 -23.07 10.47
N PRO A 59 -6.90 -23.60 11.34
CA PRO A 59 -7.06 -24.96 11.85
C PRO A 59 -8.29 -25.07 12.76
N ASN A 60 -8.87 -26.27 12.87
CA ASN A 60 -10.02 -26.54 13.75
C ASN A 60 -9.73 -26.23 15.23
N THR A 61 -8.46 -26.21 15.63
CA THR A 61 -8.02 -25.84 16.98
C THR A 61 -8.09 -24.34 17.25
N GLY A 62 -8.22 -23.51 16.21
CA GLY A 62 -8.22 -22.05 16.33
C GLY A 62 -6.84 -21.43 16.58
N ILE A 63 -5.78 -22.22 16.55
CA ILE A 63 -4.40 -21.79 16.79
C ILE A 63 -3.69 -21.57 15.45
N TYR A 64 -3.04 -20.42 15.29
CA TYR A 64 -2.38 -20.00 14.05
C TYR A 64 -0.92 -20.44 13.92
N THR A 65 -0.40 -21.25 14.85
CA THR A 65 0.99 -21.75 14.82
C THR A 65 1.32 -22.40 13.48
N GLY A 66 2.38 -21.89 12.82
CA GLY A 66 2.82 -22.37 11.52
C GLY A 66 2.27 -21.59 10.33
N ILE A 67 1.32 -20.65 10.54
CA ILE A 67 0.86 -19.78 9.45
C ILE A 67 2.04 -18.99 8.88
N ASN A 68 2.18 -19.04 7.56
CA ASN A 68 3.11 -18.23 6.79
C ASN A 68 2.64 -18.16 5.32
N MET A 69 3.25 -17.27 4.53
CA MET A 69 2.87 -17.04 3.14
C MET A 69 2.93 -18.32 2.28
N THR A 70 3.96 -19.14 2.49
CA THR A 70 4.16 -20.38 1.72
C THR A 70 3.08 -21.42 2.04
N GLU A 71 2.72 -21.57 3.32
CA GLU A 71 1.63 -22.46 3.74
C GLU A 71 0.26 -21.99 3.26
N LEU A 72 0.01 -20.68 3.23
CA LEU A 72 -1.22 -20.16 2.62
C LEU A 72 -1.27 -20.44 1.13
N SER A 73 -0.15 -20.29 0.42
CA SER A 73 -0.11 -20.57 -1.01
C SER A 73 -0.20 -22.06 -1.32
N SER A 74 0.34 -22.94 -0.48
CA SER A 74 0.36 -24.40 -0.71
C SER A 74 -1.07 -24.99 -0.75
N ILE A 75 -1.98 -24.43 0.05
CA ILE A 75 -3.39 -24.81 0.07
C ILE A 75 -4.26 -23.98 -0.89
N GLY A 76 -3.66 -23.07 -1.66
CA GLY A 76 -4.37 -22.19 -2.59
C GLY A 76 -5.18 -21.07 -1.93
N ALA A 77 -4.91 -20.75 -0.66
CA ALA A 77 -5.60 -19.70 0.08
C ALA A 77 -5.15 -18.28 -0.34
N ILE A 78 -3.96 -18.19 -0.93
CA ILE A 78 -3.48 -16.98 -1.61
C ILE A 78 -2.89 -17.35 -2.98
N PRO A 79 -2.83 -16.41 -3.94
CA PRO A 79 -2.19 -16.64 -5.23
C PRO A 79 -0.70 -17.02 -5.10
N VAL A 80 -0.23 -17.89 -5.99
CA VAL A 80 1.19 -18.29 -6.06
C VAL A 80 2.13 -17.11 -6.30
N SER A 81 1.64 -16.01 -6.88
CA SER A 81 2.41 -14.79 -7.06
C SER A 81 2.78 -14.10 -5.74
N LEU A 82 2.11 -14.43 -4.64
CA LEU A 82 2.37 -13.91 -3.29
C LEU A 82 3.11 -14.91 -2.38
N ALA A 83 3.42 -16.12 -2.85
CA ALA A 83 3.88 -17.23 -2.01
C ALA A 83 5.16 -16.95 -1.21
N ASP A 84 6.08 -16.16 -1.78
CA ASP A 84 7.34 -15.77 -1.15
C ASP A 84 7.22 -14.50 -0.29
N GLY A 85 6.16 -13.70 -0.47
CA GLY A 85 5.99 -12.40 0.19
C GLY A 85 7.01 -11.33 -0.19
N VAL A 86 7.94 -11.59 -1.12
CA VAL A 86 9.07 -10.71 -1.42
C VAL A 86 8.68 -9.64 -2.45
N GLU A 87 8.93 -8.38 -2.12
CA GLU A 87 8.59 -7.22 -2.99
C GLU A 87 7.13 -7.20 -3.47
N LYS A 88 6.21 -7.79 -2.69
CA LYS A 88 4.80 -7.95 -3.09
C LYS A 88 3.92 -6.79 -2.69
N ASN A 89 4.38 -5.89 -1.83
CA ASN A 89 3.58 -4.73 -1.47
C ASN A 89 3.73 -3.61 -2.51
N PRO A 90 2.80 -2.62 -2.53
CA PRO A 90 2.78 -1.55 -3.54
C PRO A 90 3.99 -0.60 -3.54
N TRP A 91 4.84 -0.70 -2.52
CA TRP A 91 6.07 0.06 -2.36
C TRP A 91 7.31 -0.75 -2.73
N GLY A 92 7.13 -2.01 -3.19
CA GLY A 92 8.23 -2.93 -3.47
C GLY A 92 8.87 -3.53 -2.22
N GLY A 93 8.20 -3.44 -1.07
CA GLY A 93 8.62 -4.09 0.16
C GLY A 93 8.00 -5.47 0.35
N ASN A 94 8.47 -6.17 1.37
CA ASN A 94 7.97 -7.49 1.71
C ASN A 94 6.60 -7.42 2.39
N VAL A 95 5.91 -8.54 2.30
CA VAL A 95 4.64 -8.86 2.92
C VAL A 95 4.82 -10.13 3.70
N THR A 96 4.51 -10.10 4.99
CA THR A 96 4.57 -11.29 5.83
C THR A 96 3.27 -11.49 6.59
N ILE A 97 2.99 -12.76 6.87
CA ILE A 97 1.97 -13.18 7.81
C ILE A 97 2.58 -14.20 8.76
N GLY A 98 2.27 -14.08 10.04
CA GLY A 98 2.77 -14.98 11.07
C GLY A 98 1.82 -15.05 12.25
N VAL A 99 2.02 -16.03 13.13
CA VAL A 99 1.29 -16.14 14.40
C VAL A 99 1.74 -15.04 15.36
N ASP A 100 0.82 -14.48 16.13
CA ASP A 100 1.17 -13.58 17.23
C ASP A 100 1.80 -14.41 18.37
N VAL A 101 2.99 -14.02 18.80
CA VAL A 101 3.72 -14.71 19.88
C VAL A 101 3.08 -14.52 21.25
N ALA A 102 2.27 -13.47 21.43
CA ALA A 102 1.59 -13.20 22.69
C ALA A 102 0.28 -14.01 22.84
N ASP A 103 -0.40 -14.28 21.73
CA ASP A 103 -1.64 -15.05 21.69
C ASP A 103 -1.72 -15.85 20.38
N LEU A 104 -1.55 -17.17 20.48
CA LEU A 104 -1.50 -18.04 19.30
C LEU A 104 -2.84 -18.14 18.56
N THR A 105 -3.93 -17.59 19.08
CA THR A 105 -5.23 -17.48 18.38
C THR A 105 -5.31 -16.26 17.45
N ARG A 106 -4.23 -15.49 17.38
CA ARG A 106 -4.11 -14.29 16.54
C ARG A 106 -2.99 -14.47 15.52
N TYR A 107 -3.09 -13.68 14.47
CA TYR A 107 -2.06 -13.60 13.44
C TYR A 107 -1.76 -12.13 13.13
N THR A 108 -0.54 -11.90 12.70
CA THR A 108 0.00 -10.58 12.39
C THR A 108 0.35 -10.52 10.91
N ILE A 109 -0.10 -9.46 10.24
CA ILE A 109 0.29 -9.11 8.87
C ILE A 109 1.22 -7.90 8.94
N SER A 110 2.35 -7.97 8.25
CA SER A 110 3.30 -6.86 8.15
C SER A 110 3.62 -6.50 6.71
N LEU A 111 3.70 -5.19 6.45
CA LEU A 111 4.08 -4.59 5.17
C LEU A 111 5.31 -3.70 5.39
N GLU A 112 6.43 -4.04 4.75
CA GLU A 112 7.71 -3.33 4.92
C GLU A 112 7.92 -2.21 3.90
N SER A 113 8.98 -1.42 4.07
CA SER A 113 9.44 -0.42 3.07
C SER A 113 8.40 0.61 2.61
N ILE A 114 7.46 0.99 3.49
CA ILE A 114 6.54 2.11 3.22
C ILE A 114 7.31 3.42 3.43
N PRO A 115 7.62 4.19 2.36
CA PRO A 115 8.52 5.33 2.44
C PRO A 115 7.87 6.56 3.09
N SER A 116 6.54 6.65 3.03
CA SER A 116 5.78 7.80 3.51
C SER A 116 5.10 7.49 4.84
N ALA A 117 5.46 8.23 5.89
CA ALA A 117 4.82 8.11 7.20
C ALA A 117 3.31 8.42 7.16
N SER A 118 2.87 9.32 6.25
CA SER A 118 1.45 9.63 6.10
C SER A 118 0.67 8.48 5.48
N GLU A 119 1.26 7.70 4.57
CA GLU A 119 0.64 6.50 4.00
C GLU A 119 0.53 5.38 5.04
N GLY A 120 1.60 5.16 5.83
CA GLY A 120 1.57 4.22 6.96
C GLY A 120 0.52 4.59 8.02
N ALA A 121 0.44 5.86 8.40
CA ALA A 121 -0.55 6.35 9.35
C ALA A 121 -2.00 6.19 8.85
N ARG A 122 -2.23 6.30 7.53
CA ARG A 122 -3.54 6.04 6.93
C ARG A 122 -3.94 4.57 7.06
N LEU A 123 -3.01 3.64 6.84
CA LEU A 123 -3.27 2.20 7.07
C LEU A 123 -3.56 1.93 8.55
N VAL A 124 -2.78 2.50 9.47
CA VAL A 124 -3.06 2.38 10.92
C VAL A 124 -4.48 2.82 11.23
N LYS A 125 -4.88 4.02 10.78
CA LYS A 125 -6.22 4.56 11.01
C LYS A 125 -7.32 3.64 10.45
N GLU A 126 -7.13 3.09 9.26
CA GLU A 126 -8.11 2.19 8.62
C GLU A 126 -8.36 0.93 9.46
N TYR A 127 -7.30 0.34 10.00
CA TYR A 127 -7.38 -0.94 10.68
C TYR A 127 -7.54 -0.83 12.21
N THR A 128 -7.48 0.36 12.80
CA THR A 128 -7.64 0.56 14.25
C THR A 128 -8.94 -0.03 14.81
N GLU A 129 -10.03 -0.03 14.04
CA GLU A 129 -11.33 -0.52 14.50
C GLU A 129 -11.57 -2.01 14.21
N THR A 130 -10.80 -2.61 13.28
CA THR A 130 -11.02 -3.97 12.78
C THR A 130 -9.93 -4.95 13.20
N ALA A 131 -8.72 -4.46 13.40
CA ALA A 131 -7.60 -5.22 13.94
C ALA A 131 -7.60 -5.16 15.47
N PHE A 132 -7.05 -6.19 16.11
CA PHE A 132 -6.79 -6.18 17.56
C PHE A 132 -5.74 -5.12 17.92
N SER A 133 -4.71 -4.98 17.08
CA SER A 133 -3.71 -3.93 17.22
C SER A 133 -3.17 -3.50 15.86
N THR A 134 -2.83 -2.23 15.75
CA THR A 134 -2.18 -1.66 14.55
C THR A 134 -1.01 -0.79 14.98
N SER A 135 0.04 -0.81 14.18
CA SER A 135 1.20 0.05 14.40
C SER A 135 1.92 0.35 13.09
N PHE A 136 2.63 1.47 13.08
CA PHE A 136 3.53 1.82 12.00
C PHE A 136 4.83 2.35 12.61
N SER A 137 5.94 1.66 12.35
CA SER A 137 7.27 2.02 12.87
C SER A 137 8.36 1.53 11.92
N GLY A 138 9.43 2.31 11.76
CA GLY A 138 10.57 1.92 10.91
C GLY A 138 10.18 1.54 9.48
N ASN A 139 9.26 2.31 8.87
CA ASN A 139 8.70 2.05 7.54
C ASN A 139 7.94 0.73 7.39
N THR A 140 7.56 0.11 8.50
CA THR A 140 6.81 -1.14 8.52
C THR A 140 5.45 -0.91 9.16
N PHE A 141 4.40 -1.23 8.43
CA PHE A 141 3.05 -1.34 8.96
C PHE A 141 2.82 -2.74 9.48
N THR A 142 2.24 -2.85 10.67
CA THR A 142 1.92 -4.13 11.30
C THR A 142 0.50 -4.07 11.85
N ALA A 143 -0.33 -5.05 11.48
CA ALA A 143 -1.68 -5.22 11.99
C ALA A 143 -1.86 -6.65 12.51
N THR A 144 -2.38 -6.77 13.73
CA THR A 144 -2.70 -8.07 14.36
C THR A 144 -4.20 -8.27 14.36
N PHE A 145 -4.64 -9.40 13.86
CA PHE A 145 -6.06 -9.75 13.75
C PHE A 145 -6.37 -10.97 14.60
N GLN A 146 -7.62 -11.05 15.04
CA GLN A 146 -8.17 -12.22 15.70
C GLN A 146 -8.92 -13.07 14.68
N GLY A 147 -8.71 -14.39 14.73
CA GLY A 147 -9.32 -15.36 13.83
C GLY A 147 -10.73 -15.79 14.17
#